data_AF-A0A2H6JBA3-F1
#
_entry.id   AF-A0A2H6JBA3-F1
#
_cell.length_a   1.000
_cell.length_b   1.000
_cell.length_c   1.000
_cell.angle_alpha   90.00
_cell.angle_beta   90.00
_cell.angle_gamma   90.00
#
_symmetry.space_group_name_H-M   'P 1'
#
loop_
_entity.id
_entity.type
_entity.pdbx_description
1 polymer ?
#
loop_
_entity_poly.entity_id
_entity_poly.type
_entity_poly.pdbx_seq_one_letter_code
_entity_poly.pdbx_strand_id
1 'polypeptide(L)'
;MRSANSLIKSVSRIEPARLEEVPESVADVVASLSAAGAVLGSALHPTSAANLAVLVRIMNTYYSNLIEGHDTRPRDIERALAGNLDRDEGRRNLQLEAAAHVRVQAEVDRMASEDNLPEPASPGFIRWLHREFYRDAPAPMLRICGTDTDFVMEPGEWRSRPEHDVAVGRHLPPSSDRVNDFIRYFEQRYRFADLGKAARIMAIASAHHRLNYIHPFPDGNGRVSRLMSPGAHRPARVERPDRQRNACLGDAEGAGVAEVPKRCAGDSVSSTVSADIDSEFG
;
A
#
# COMPACT_ATOMS: atom_id res chain seq x y z
N MET A 1 -21.34 -31.50 -0.85
CA MET A 1 -21.41 -30.02 -0.85
C MET A 1 -20.46 -29.48 0.21
N ARG A 2 -19.42 -28.72 -0.16
CA ARG A 2 -18.70 -27.89 0.84
C ARG A 2 -19.56 -26.65 1.07
N SER A 3 -19.98 -26.40 2.31
CA SER A 3 -20.76 -25.19 2.66
C SER A 3 -19.97 -23.93 2.25
N ALA A 4 -20.66 -22.86 1.85
CA ALA A 4 -20.01 -21.58 1.51
C ALA A 4 -19.08 -21.08 2.64
N ASN A 5 -19.42 -21.40 3.89
CA ASN A 5 -18.63 -21.10 5.09
C ASN A 5 -17.26 -21.82 5.14
N SER A 6 -17.10 -22.94 4.41
CA SER A 6 -15.82 -23.65 4.25
C SER A 6 -14.88 -22.96 3.27
N LEU A 7 -15.38 -22.18 2.32
CA LEU A 7 -14.55 -21.54 1.29
C LEU A 7 -13.79 -20.36 1.87
N ILE A 8 -14.46 -19.52 2.66
CA ILE A 8 -13.89 -18.30 3.26
C ILE A 8 -12.61 -18.59 4.06
N LYS A 9 -12.52 -19.77 4.69
CA LYS A 9 -11.47 -20.16 5.64
C LYS A 9 -10.23 -20.86 5.04
N SER A 10 -10.18 -21.08 3.72
CA SER A 10 -9.02 -21.76 3.09
C SER A 10 -7.97 -20.78 2.61
N VAL A 11 -6.73 -20.89 3.10
CA VAL A 11 -5.59 -20.03 2.69
C VAL A 11 -5.32 -20.05 1.18
N SER A 12 -5.70 -21.14 0.50
CA SER A 12 -5.63 -21.27 -0.96
C SER A 12 -6.45 -20.23 -1.74
N ARG A 13 -7.32 -19.45 -1.08
CA ARG A 13 -8.04 -18.31 -1.70
C ARG A 13 -7.12 -17.20 -2.23
N ILE A 14 -5.85 -17.13 -1.79
CA ILE A 14 -4.88 -16.16 -2.33
C ILE A 14 -4.18 -16.67 -3.59
N GLU A 15 -4.46 -17.89 -4.03
CA GLU A 15 -3.92 -18.44 -5.27
C GLU A 15 -4.71 -17.98 -6.51
N PRO A 16 -4.05 -17.83 -7.68
CA PRO A 16 -2.60 -17.87 -7.86
C PRO A 16 -1.93 -16.66 -7.19
N ALA A 17 -0.89 -16.91 -6.38
CA ALA A 17 -0.17 -15.85 -5.69
C ALA A 17 0.80 -15.10 -6.62
N ARG A 18 1.42 -15.80 -7.57
CA ARG A 18 2.33 -15.22 -8.56
C ARG A 18 1.87 -15.59 -9.96
N LEU A 19 2.32 -14.83 -10.95
CA LEU A 19 2.22 -15.22 -12.35
C LEU A 19 3.04 -16.51 -12.53
N GLU A 20 2.37 -17.59 -12.94
CA GLU A 20 3.02 -18.88 -13.23
C GLU A 20 3.66 -18.85 -14.62
N GLU A 21 2.95 -18.23 -15.58
CA GLU A 21 3.45 -17.81 -16.88
C GLU A 21 3.48 -16.28 -16.93
N VAL A 22 4.56 -15.70 -17.45
CA VAL A 22 4.75 -14.25 -17.56
C VAL A 22 4.52 -13.83 -19.02
N PRO A 23 3.47 -13.04 -19.34
CA PRO A 23 3.27 -12.53 -20.69
C PRO A 23 4.44 -11.65 -21.15
N GLU A 24 4.74 -11.68 -22.45
CA GLU A 24 5.83 -10.89 -23.04
C GLU A 24 5.70 -9.38 -22.73
N SER A 25 4.48 -8.84 -22.82
CA SER A 25 4.17 -7.44 -22.46
C SER A 25 4.53 -7.10 -21.01
N VAL A 26 4.35 -8.03 -20.05
CA VAL A 26 4.74 -7.82 -18.65
C VAL A 26 6.26 -7.87 -18.51
N ALA A 27 6.94 -8.77 -19.23
CA ALA A 27 8.40 -8.82 -19.24
C ALA A 27 9.02 -7.53 -19.81
N ASP A 28 8.46 -6.99 -20.88
CA ASP A 28 8.90 -5.74 -21.51
C ASP A 28 8.70 -4.52 -20.61
N VAL A 29 7.57 -4.42 -19.90
CA VAL A 29 7.33 -3.37 -18.89
C VAL A 29 8.33 -3.48 -17.74
N VAL A 30 8.61 -4.70 -17.25
CA VAL A 30 9.59 -4.94 -16.17
C VAL A 30 11.02 -4.56 -16.60
N ALA A 31 11.40 -4.88 -17.85
CA ALA A 31 12.67 -4.48 -18.43
C ALA A 31 12.77 -2.95 -18.57
N SER A 32 11.73 -2.31 -19.11
CA SER A 32 11.64 -0.86 -19.30
C SER A 32 11.71 -0.09 -17.98
N LEU A 33 10.98 -0.53 -16.96
CA LEU A 33 11.00 0.04 -15.62
C LEU A 33 12.40 -0.10 -14.98
N SER A 34 13.03 -1.26 -15.12
CA SER A 34 14.39 -1.50 -14.62
C SER A 34 15.43 -0.58 -15.28
N ALA A 35 15.31 -0.38 -16.59
CA ALA A 35 16.19 0.52 -17.34
C ALA A 35 15.97 2.00 -16.96
N ALA A 36 14.71 2.44 -16.86
CA ALA A 36 14.36 3.81 -16.46
C ALA A 36 14.86 4.15 -15.05
N GLY A 37 14.67 3.24 -14.08
CA GLY A 37 15.18 3.39 -12.71
C GLY A 37 16.71 3.46 -12.65
N ALA A 38 17.40 2.63 -13.44
CA ALA A 38 18.86 2.66 -13.55
C ALA A 38 19.38 3.99 -14.14
N VAL A 39 18.73 4.50 -15.19
CA VAL A 39 19.07 5.81 -15.78
C VAL A 39 18.90 6.92 -14.74
N LEU A 40 17.73 7.02 -14.11
CA LEU A 40 17.41 8.06 -13.12
C LEU A 40 18.40 8.06 -11.94
N GLY A 41 18.63 6.90 -11.31
CA GLY A 41 19.55 6.77 -10.17
C GLY A 41 21.01 7.05 -10.53
N SER A 42 21.38 7.00 -11.81
CA SER A 42 22.75 7.21 -12.30
C SER A 42 23.02 8.60 -12.89
N ALA A 43 21.99 9.45 -12.98
CA ALA A 43 22.04 10.77 -13.61
C ALA A 43 22.06 11.94 -12.61
N LEU A 44 21.75 11.68 -11.33
CA LEU A 44 21.61 12.70 -10.29
C LEU A 44 22.79 12.68 -9.30
N HIS A 45 23.24 13.87 -8.89
CA HIS A 45 24.12 14.00 -7.73
C HIS A 45 23.39 13.52 -6.46
N PRO A 46 24.05 12.88 -5.48
CA PRO A 46 23.39 12.34 -4.28
C PRO A 46 22.48 13.33 -3.54
N THR A 47 22.90 14.59 -3.41
CA THR A 47 22.07 15.66 -2.82
C THR A 47 20.77 15.92 -3.61
N SER A 48 20.87 15.93 -4.94
CA SER A 48 19.70 16.14 -5.82
C SER A 48 18.76 14.94 -5.77
N ALA A 49 19.30 13.72 -5.71
CA ALA A 49 18.52 12.50 -5.53
C ALA A 49 17.79 12.48 -4.17
N ALA A 50 18.46 12.90 -3.08
CA ALA A 50 17.85 13.01 -1.76
C ALA A 50 16.70 14.03 -1.73
N ASN A 51 16.90 15.21 -2.33
CA ASN A 51 15.86 16.24 -2.45
C ASN A 51 14.67 15.76 -3.31
N LEU A 52 14.94 15.09 -4.44
CA LEU A 52 13.90 14.49 -5.27
C LEU A 52 13.09 13.43 -4.51
N ALA A 53 13.76 12.58 -3.72
CA ALA A 53 13.09 11.57 -2.91
C ALA A 53 12.13 12.18 -1.87
N VAL A 54 12.48 13.34 -1.27
CA VAL A 54 11.55 14.07 -0.38
C VAL A 54 10.28 14.51 -1.13
N LEU A 55 10.42 15.11 -2.32
CA LEU A 55 9.29 15.53 -3.15
C LEU A 55 8.43 14.32 -3.59
N VAL A 56 9.07 13.24 -4.00
CA VAL A 56 8.39 12.00 -4.41
C VAL A 56 7.59 11.38 -3.26
N ARG A 57 8.06 11.42 -2.00
CA ARG A 57 7.26 10.96 -0.84
C ARG A 57 6.00 11.80 -0.62
N ILE A 58 6.08 13.12 -0.80
CA ILE A 58 4.93 14.02 -0.68
C ILE A 58 3.91 13.71 -1.79
N MET A 59 4.37 13.55 -3.03
CA MET A 59 3.50 13.16 -4.17
C MET A 59 2.87 11.78 -3.98
N ASN A 60 3.65 10.77 -3.59
CA ASN A 60 3.17 9.43 -3.29
C ASN A 60 2.11 9.45 -2.18
N THR A 61 2.32 10.26 -1.15
CA THR A 61 1.36 10.42 -0.05
C THR A 61 0.08 11.11 -0.53
N TYR A 62 0.18 12.17 -1.34
CA TYR A 62 -0.97 12.85 -1.92
C TYR A 62 -1.85 11.86 -2.72
N TYR A 63 -1.28 11.10 -3.65
CA TYR A 63 -2.04 10.10 -4.42
C TYR A 63 -2.53 8.93 -3.54
N SER A 64 -1.70 8.45 -2.61
CA SER A 64 -2.07 7.42 -1.63
C SER A 64 -3.29 7.80 -0.80
N ASN A 65 -3.43 9.07 -0.43
CA ASN A 65 -4.58 9.58 0.32
C ASN A 65 -5.78 9.92 -0.59
N LEU A 66 -5.54 10.44 -1.79
CA LEU A 66 -6.58 10.76 -2.76
C LEU A 66 -7.37 9.52 -3.21
N ILE A 67 -6.69 8.38 -3.35
CA ILE A 67 -7.33 7.07 -3.65
C ILE A 67 -8.31 6.64 -2.54
N GLU A 68 -8.05 7.02 -1.28
CA GLU A 68 -8.95 6.78 -0.14
C GLU A 68 -10.02 7.88 0.01
N GLY A 69 -10.11 8.83 -0.94
CA GLY A 69 -11.06 9.96 -0.92
C GLY A 69 -10.61 11.19 -0.13
N HIS A 70 -9.38 11.23 0.37
CA HIS A 70 -8.88 12.31 1.24
C HIS A 70 -8.15 13.42 0.44
N ASP A 71 -8.79 14.58 0.17
CA ASP A 71 -8.15 15.77 -0.45
C ASP A 71 -7.19 16.49 0.54
N THR A 72 -6.02 15.89 0.78
CA THR A 72 -4.91 16.51 1.54
C THR A 72 -3.82 16.96 0.59
N ARG A 73 -3.94 18.19 0.10
CA ARG A 73 -3.03 18.77 -0.92
C ARG A 73 -1.57 18.82 -0.44
N PRO A 74 -0.57 18.77 -1.35
CA PRO A 74 0.85 18.74 -0.99
C PRO A 74 1.27 19.81 0.03
N ARG A 75 0.80 21.05 -0.12
CA ARG A 75 1.07 22.15 0.83
C ARG A 75 0.55 21.85 2.25
N ASP A 76 -0.58 21.16 2.37
CA ASP A 76 -1.18 20.83 3.65
C ASP A 76 -0.49 19.61 4.30
N ILE A 77 0.13 18.73 3.49
CA ILE A 77 1.11 17.72 3.95
C ILE A 77 2.39 18.39 4.49
N GLU A 78 2.97 19.34 3.75
CA GLU A 78 4.14 20.11 4.20
C GLU A 78 3.88 20.86 5.51
N ARG A 79 2.70 21.50 5.62
CA ARG A 79 2.24 22.11 6.87
C ARG A 79 2.17 21.10 8.01
N ALA A 80 1.62 19.91 7.77
CA ALA A 80 1.50 18.85 8.78
C ALA A 80 2.88 18.36 9.25
N LEU A 81 3.82 18.16 8.32
CA LEU A 81 5.22 17.81 8.61
C LEU A 81 5.95 18.89 9.43
N ALA A 82 5.58 20.16 9.25
CA ALA A 82 6.07 21.29 10.04
C ALA A 82 5.29 21.50 11.37
N GLY A 83 4.37 20.60 11.74
CA GLY A 83 3.53 20.71 12.94
C GLY A 83 2.39 21.74 12.85
N ASN A 84 2.20 22.38 11.69
CA ASN A 84 1.22 23.45 11.45
C ASN A 84 -0.16 22.90 11.04
N LEU A 85 -0.75 22.10 11.93
CA LEU A 85 -2.03 21.42 11.77
C LEU A 85 -3.22 22.40 11.67
N ASP A 86 -4.29 21.96 11.02
CA ASP A 86 -5.57 22.68 10.95
C ASP A 86 -6.32 22.64 12.30
N ARG A 87 -7.21 23.61 12.49
CA ARG A 87 -8.08 23.69 13.66
C ARG A 87 -9.30 22.78 13.51
N ASP A 88 -9.78 22.62 12.28
CA ASP A 88 -10.82 21.65 11.96
C ASP A 88 -10.34 20.22 12.25
N GLU A 89 -11.18 19.42 12.91
CA GLU A 89 -10.79 18.08 13.34
C GLU A 89 -10.65 17.10 12.17
N GLY A 90 -11.57 17.11 11.21
CA GLY A 90 -11.48 16.26 10.03
C GLY A 90 -10.19 16.52 9.26
N ARG A 91 -9.95 17.77 8.87
CA ARG A 91 -8.72 18.16 8.14
C ARG A 91 -7.44 17.88 8.93
N ARG A 92 -7.42 18.14 10.23
CA ARG A 92 -6.28 17.81 11.10
C ARG A 92 -5.98 16.33 11.10
N ASN A 93 -7.00 15.48 11.18
CA ASN A 93 -6.84 14.04 11.18
C ASN A 93 -6.26 13.57 9.84
N LEU A 94 -6.76 14.07 8.71
CA LEU A 94 -6.20 13.79 7.38
C LEU A 94 -4.74 14.24 7.23
N GLN A 95 -4.39 15.41 7.78
CA GLN A 95 -3.02 15.91 7.84
C GLN A 95 -2.09 15.02 8.68
N LEU A 96 -2.56 14.49 9.81
CA LEU A 96 -1.82 13.55 10.64
C LEU A 96 -1.55 12.24 9.91
N GLU A 97 -2.53 11.70 9.18
CA GLU A 97 -2.33 10.51 8.34
C GLU A 97 -1.33 10.75 7.21
N ALA A 98 -1.38 11.91 6.55
CA ALA A 98 -0.42 12.25 5.51
C ALA A 98 1.01 12.41 6.06
N ALA A 99 1.18 13.10 7.18
CA ALA A 99 2.48 13.23 7.84
C ALA A 99 3.03 11.86 8.28
N ALA A 100 2.17 10.98 8.79
CA ALA A 100 2.54 9.61 9.12
C ALA A 100 3.00 8.82 7.89
N HIS A 101 2.28 8.88 6.78
CA HIS A 101 2.65 8.19 5.53
C HIS A 101 4.05 8.60 5.04
N VAL A 102 4.32 9.92 4.96
CA VAL A 102 5.65 10.44 4.56
C VAL A 102 6.75 9.96 5.51
N ARG A 103 6.49 9.98 6.82
CA ARG A 103 7.45 9.54 7.84
C ARG A 103 7.77 8.05 7.72
N VAL A 104 6.75 7.19 7.61
CA VAL A 104 6.96 5.74 7.49
C VAL A 104 7.69 5.42 6.19
N GLN A 105 7.34 6.07 5.07
CA GLN A 105 8.06 5.89 3.82
C GLN A 105 9.53 6.34 3.91
N ALA A 106 9.81 7.47 4.58
CA ALA A 106 11.19 7.92 4.80
C ALA A 106 12.01 6.95 5.67
N GLU A 107 11.38 6.31 6.65
CA GLU A 107 12.02 5.29 7.49
C GLU A 107 12.26 3.97 6.74
N VAL A 108 11.33 3.55 5.88
CA VAL A 108 11.52 2.42 4.96
C VAL A 108 12.68 2.68 3.98
N ASP A 109 12.74 3.88 3.38
CA ASP A 109 13.84 4.29 2.51
C ASP A 109 15.18 4.28 3.25
N ARG A 110 15.21 4.80 4.49
CA ARG A 110 16.40 4.80 5.35
C ARG A 110 16.89 3.38 5.61
N MET A 111 15.99 2.50 6.06
CA MET A 111 16.31 1.09 6.32
C MET A 111 16.82 0.36 5.06
N ALA A 112 16.23 0.64 3.90
CA ALA A 112 16.68 0.10 2.62
C ALA A 112 18.08 0.62 2.23
N SER A 113 18.40 1.88 2.52
CA SER A 113 19.72 2.48 2.25
C SER A 113 20.83 1.94 3.16
N GLU A 114 20.46 1.49 4.36
CA GLU A 114 21.36 0.90 5.37
C GLU A 114 21.47 -0.65 5.26
N ASP A 115 20.82 -1.25 4.26
CA ASP A 115 20.72 -2.71 4.05
C ASP A 115 20.16 -3.50 5.25
N ASN A 116 19.35 -2.83 6.10
CA ASN A 116 18.72 -3.42 7.29
C ASN A 116 17.19 -3.60 7.17
N LEU A 117 16.62 -3.30 6.00
CA LEU A 117 15.19 -3.48 5.74
C LEU A 117 14.76 -4.96 5.91
N PRO A 118 13.73 -5.25 6.74
CA PRO A 118 13.18 -6.59 6.89
C PRO A 118 12.57 -7.16 5.59
N GLU A 119 12.34 -8.48 5.57
CA GLU A 119 11.60 -9.17 4.50
C GLU A 119 10.20 -8.54 4.31
N PRO A 120 9.89 -7.91 3.15
CA PRO A 120 8.68 -7.11 2.98
C PRO A 120 7.37 -7.88 3.19
N ALA A 121 7.33 -9.17 2.85
CA ALA A 121 6.15 -10.00 3.05
C ALA A 121 6.00 -10.54 4.48
N SER A 122 6.95 -10.26 5.37
CA SER A 122 6.95 -10.85 6.71
C SER A 122 5.85 -10.29 7.61
N PRO A 123 5.21 -11.13 8.46
CA PRO A 123 4.23 -10.69 9.45
C PRO A 123 4.80 -9.67 10.44
N GLY A 124 6.13 -9.70 10.67
CA GLY A 124 6.82 -8.71 11.50
C GLY A 124 6.81 -7.32 10.86
N PHE A 125 7.25 -7.22 9.60
CA PHE A 125 7.33 -5.94 8.89
C PHE A 125 5.95 -5.33 8.61
N ILE A 126 4.97 -6.14 8.21
CA ILE A 126 3.60 -5.65 7.93
C ILE A 126 2.94 -5.06 9.18
N ARG A 127 3.14 -5.68 10.37
CA ARG A 127 2.67 -5.12 11.65
C ARG A 127 3.44 -3.89 12.08
N TRP A 128 4.74 -3.85 11.82
CA TRP A 128 5.56 -2.66 12.04
C TRP A 128 5.03 -1.48 11.21
N LEU A 129 4.82 -1.65 9.90
CA LEU A 129 4.26 -0.62 9.02
C LEU A 129 2.95 -0.02 9.56
N HIS A 130 2.00 -0.87 9.95
CA HIS A 130 0.72 -0.42 10.51
C HIS A 130 0.90 0.30 11.86
N ARG A 131 1.73 -0.24 12.76
CA ARG A 131 2.01 0.39 14.07
C ARG A 131 2.68 1.75 13.93
N GLU A 132 3.63 1.88 13.02
CA GLU A 132 4.34 3.12 12.74
C GLU A 132 3.47 4.19 12.09
N PHE A 133 2.53 3.75 11.23
CA PHE A 133 1.54 4.64 10.62
C PHE A 133 0.64 5.28 11.69
N TYR A 134 0.18 4.50 12.67
CA TYR A 134 -0.72 4.98 13.72
C TYR A 134 -0.04 5.36 15.04
N ARG A 135 1.31 5.41 15.10
CA ARG A 135 2.09 5.64 16.34
C ARG A 135 1.64 6.87 17.14
N ASP A 136 1.32 7.96 16.44
CA ASP A 136 0.93 9.25 17.03
C ASP A 136 -0.52 9.61 16.71
N ALA A 137 -1.32 8.64 16.28
CA ALA A 137 -2.73 8.84 15.99
C ALA A 137 -3.51 9.05 17.30
N PRO A 138 -4.25 10.17 17.46
CA PRO A 138 -5.09 10.39 18.64
C PRO A 138 -6.21 9.34 18.71
N ALA A 139 -6.67 9.02 19.92
CA ALA A 139 -7.63 7.93 20.16
C ALA A 139 -8.91 7.95 19.26
N PRO A 140 -9.51 9.10 18.88
CA PRO A 140 -10.61 9.12 17.91
C PRO A 140 -10.24 8.53 16.54
N MET A 141 -8.99 8.68 16.08
CA MET A 141 -8.47 8.07 14.85
C MET A 141 -8.14 6.57 15.01
N LEU A 142 -8.32 5.99 16.20
CA LEU A 142 -8.21 4.54 16.42
C LEU A 142 -9.58 3.87 16.61
N ARG A 143 -10.67 4.65 16.73
CA ARG A 143 -12.03 4.10 16.84
C ARG A 143 -12.56 3.70 15.46
N ILE A 144 -13.09 2.48 15.39
CA ILE A 144 -13.78 1.90 14.24
C ILE A 144 -15.26 1.79 14.61
N CYS A 145 -16.11 2.42 13.80
CA CYS A 145 -17.56 2.43 13.98
C CYS A 145 -18.24 1.93 12.70
N GLY A 146 -19.16 0.98 12.84
CA GLY A 146 -20.07 0.50 11.81
C GLY A 146 -21.50 0.45 12.34
N THR A 147 -22.42 -0.19 11.60
CA THR A 147 -23.83 -0.32 12.00
C THR A 147 -24.00 -1.07 13.32
N ASP A 148 -23.23 -2.14 13.51
CA ASP A 148 -23.32 -3.05 14.66
C ASP A 148 -21.97 -3.22 15.40
N THR A 149 -20.97 -2.39 15.08
CA THR A 149 -19.60 -2.50 15.60
C THR A 149 -19.08 -1.16 16.09
N ASP A 150 -18.49 -1.15 17.29
CA ASP A 150 -17.85 0.02 17.89
C ASP A 150 -16.70 -0.47 18.79
N PHE A 151 -15.47 -0.30 18.30
CA PHE A 151 -14.27 -0.72 19.02
C PHE A 151 -13.08 0.17 18.70
N VAL A 152 -12.03 0.08 19.53
CA VAL A 152 -10.75 0.76 19.28
C VAL A 152 -9.79 -0.28 18.69
N MET A 153 -9.26 -0.02 17.50
CA MET A 153 -8.24 -0.88 16.90
C MET A 153 -6.87 -0.66 17.57
N GLU A 154 -6.09 -1.72 17.68
CA GLU A 154 -4.73 -1.66 18.24
C GLU A 154 -3.68 -1.57 17.11
N PRO A 155 -2.83 -0.52 17.08
CA PRO A 155 -1.80 -0.35 16.06
C PRO A 155 -0.81 -1.51 15.95
N GLY A 156 -0.96 -2.28 14.87
CA GLY A 156 -0.10 -3.39 14.51
C GLY A 156 -0.67 -4.76 14.86
N GLU A 157 -1.90 -4.84 15.35
CA GLU A 157 -2.58 -6.10 15.62
C GLU A 157 -3.54 -6.51 14.51
N TRP A 158 -3.57 -7.82 14.24
CA TRP A 158 -4.48 -8.38 13.24
C TRP A 158 -5.92 -8.34 13.74
N ARG A 159 -6.86 -8.17 12.80
CA ARG A 159 -8.25 -8.52 13.09
C ARG A 159 -8.35 -10.02 13.42
N SER A 160 -9.03 -10.33 14.52
CA SER A 160 -8.99 -11.66 15.17
C SER A 160 -10.34 -12.10 15.75
N ARG A 161 -11.34 -11.21 15.79
CA ARG A 161 -12.66 -11.42 16.39
C ARG A 161 -13.76 -11.28 15.34
N PRO A 162 -14.94 -11.91 15.51
CA PRO A 162 -16.07 -11.72 14.59
C PRO A 162 -16.51 -10.26 14.47
N GLU A 163 -16.41 -9.46 15.55
CA GLU A 163 -16.70 -8.01 15.54
C GLU A 163 -15.74 -7.18 14.66
N HIS A 164 -14.64 -7.77 14.19
CA HIS A 164 -13.69 -7.15 13.24
C HIS A 164 -13.86 -7.68 11.80
N ASP A 165 -14.83 -8.54 11.51
CA ASP A 165 -15.11 -8.96 10.13
C ASP A 165 -15.74 -7.80 9.34
N VAL A 166 -15.25 -7.58 8.12
CA VAL A 166 -15.59 -6.44 7.26
C VAL A 166 -15.95 -6.90 5.84
N ALA A 167 -16.65 -6.05 5.11
CA ALA A 167 -16.84 -6.16 3.66
C ALA A 167 -16.21 -4.94 2.97
N VAL A 168 -15.54 -5.16 1.84
CA VAL A 168 -14.84 -4.11 1.08
C VAL A 168 -15.44 -4.05 -0.32
N GLY A 169 -16.43 -3.16 -0.50
CA GLY A 169 -17.29 -3.18 -1.69
C GLY A 169 -17.98 -4.52 -1.85
N ARG A 170 -17.67 -5.25 -2.93
CA ARG A 170 -18.18 -6.61 -3.19
C ARG A 170 -17.29 -7.73 -2.63
N HIS A 171 -16.10 -7.41 -2.12
CA HIS A 171 -15.16 -8.40 -1.60
C HIS A 171 -15.44 -8.72 -0.13
N LEU A 172 -15.46 -10.01 0.18
CA LEU A 172 -15.47 -10.53 1.55
C LEU A 172 -14.08 -11.13 1.82
N PRO A 173 -13.22 -10.48 2.63
CA PRO A 173 -11.95 -11.03 3.07
C PRO A 173 -12.08 -12.40 3.75
N PRO A 174 -10.96 -13.06 4.10
CA PRO A 174 -10.97 -14.19 5.03
C PRO A 174 -11.65 -13.82 6.35
N SER A 175 -12.25 -14.77 7.07
CA SER A 175 -12.77 -14.50 8.41
C SER A 175 -11.63 -14.20 9.40
N SER A 176 -11.89 -13.36 10.40
CA SER A 176 -10.87 -12.79 11.29
C SER A 176 -10.12 -13.87 12.10
N ASP A 177 -10.80 -14.97 12.45
CA ASP A 177 -10.18 -16.14 13.08
C ASP A 177 -9.09 -16.82 12.23
N ARG A 178 -9.02 -16.54 10.92
CA ARG A 178 -8.07 -17.15 9.98
C ARG A 178 -6.99 -16.20 9.46
N VAL A 179 -7.05 -14.90 9.76
CA VAL A 179 -6.11 -13.90 9.19
C VAL A 179 -4.64 -14.27 9.43
N ASN A 180 -4.30 -14.74 10.62
CA ASN A 180 -2.94 -15.16 10.95
C ASN A 180 -2.43 -16.32 10.08
N ASP A 181 -3.30 -17.28 9.71
CA ASP A 181 -2.94 -18.38 8.81
C ASP A 181 -2.73 -17.88 7.37
N PHE A 182 -3.59 -16.98 6.92
CA PHE A 182 -3.48 -16.34 5.60
C PHE A 182 -2.21 -15.51 5.48
N ILE A 183 -1.83 -14.76 6.51
CA ILE A 183 -0.60 -13.95 6.54
C ILE A 183 0.66 -14.83 6.59
N ARG A 184 0.64 -15.94 7.33
CA ARG A 184 1.72 -16.95 7.29
C ARG A 184 1.87 -17.61 5.92
N TYR A 185 0.74 -17.91 5.25
CA TYR A 185 0.78 -18.47 3.90
C TYR A 185 1.23 -17.43 2.86
N PHE A 186 0.82 -16.17 3.01
CA PHE A 186 1.29 -15.05 2.22
C PHE A 186 2.83 -14.90 2.29
N GLU A 187 3.41 -14.89 3.48
CA GLU A 187 4.88 -14.85 3.67
C GLU A 187 5.58 -16.01 2.93
N GLN A 188 5.05 -17.23 3.01
CA GLN A 188 5.60 -18.40 2.31
C GLN A 188 5.56 -18.27 0.78
N ARG A 189 4.57 -17.56 0.22
CA ARG A 189 4.42 -17.36 -1.23
C ARG A 189 5.21 -16.15 -1.75
N TYR A 190 5.47 -15.17 -0.88
CA TYR A 190 6.05 -13.86 -1.22
C TYR A 190 7.40 -13.54 -0.57
N ARG A 191 8.23 -14.54 -0.28
CA ARG A 191 9.61 -14.31 0.18
C ARG A 191 10.44 -13.62 -0.90
N PHE A 192 10.75 -12.34 -0.73
CA PHE A 192 11.50 -11.52 -1.71
C PHE A 192 13.01 -11.74 -1.66
N ALA A 193 13.55 -12.26 -0.56
CA ALA A 193 14.98 -12.56 -0.41
C ALA A 193 15.52 -13.49 -1.53
N ASP A 194 14.72 -14.47 -1.97
CA ASP A 194 15.13 -15.53 -2.89
C ASP A 194 14.84 -15.18 -4.38
N LEU A 195 14.32 -13.98 -4.65
CA LEU A 195 13.87 -13.56 -6.00
C LEU A 195 14.89 -12.67 -6.72
N GLY A 196 15.11 -12.95 -8.01
CA GLY A 196 15.85 -12.05 -8.91
C GLY A 196 15.11 -10.74 -9.20
N LYS A 197 15.83 -9.71 -9.69
CA LYS A 197 15.30 -8.33 -9.81
C LYS A 197 13.92 -8.24 -10.50
N ALA A 198 13.78 -8.86 -11.68
CA ALA A 198 12.53 -8.87 -12.44
C ALA A 198 11.38 -9.58 -11.68
N ALA A 199 11.68 -10.72 -11.06
CA ALA A 199 10.70 -11.47 -10.26
C ALA A 199 10.26 -10.69 -9.01
N ARG A 200 11.15 -9.89 -8.38
CA ARG A 200 10.77 -8.98 -7.30
C ARG A 200 9.78 -7.91 -7.78
N ILE A 201 10.06 -7.25 -8.91
CA ILE A 201 9.17 -6.23 -9.48
C ILE A 201 7.76 -6.79 -9.71
N MET A 202 7.64 -7.96 -10.36
CA MET A 202 6.33 -8.61 -10.57
C MET A 202 5.67 -9.06 -9.26
N ALA A 203 6.44 -9.66 -8.35
CA ALA A 203 5.92 -10.15 -7.08
C ALA A 203 5.43 -9.02 -6.16
N ILE A 204 5.97 -7.80 -6.25
CA ILE A 204 5.47 -6.63 -5.52
C ILE A 204 4.01 -6.33 -5.91
N ALA A 205 3.70 -6.33 -7.21
CA ALA A 205 2.36 -6.02 -7.69
C ALA A 205 1.32 -7.05 -7.20
N SER A 206 1.61 -8.35 -7.32
CA SER A 206 0.68 -9.37 -6.83
C SER A 206 0.65 -9.47 -5.31
N ALA A 207 1.77 -9.27 -4.60
CA ALA A 207 1.80 -9.20 -3.14
C ALA A 207 0.95 -8.06 -2.60
N HIS A 208 1.04 -6.87 -3.22
CA HIS A 208 0.21 -5.71 -2.89
C HIS A 208 -1.29 -6.07 -2.97
N HIS A 209 -1.71 -6.65 -4.09
CA HIS A 209 -3.08 -7.09 -4.30
C HIS A 209 -3.52 -8.18 -3.29
N ARG A 210 -2.69 -9.22 -3.05
CA ARG A 210 -3.06 -10.30 -2.12
C ARG A 210 -3.06 -9.87 -0.66
N LEU A 211 -2.25 -8.88 -0.26
CA LEU A 211 -2.34 -8.30 1.08
C LEU A 211 -3.67 -7.56 1.29
N ASN A 212 -4.10 -6.76 0.30
CA ASN A 212 -5.43 -6.12 0.32
C ASN A 212 -6.58 -7.14 0.28
N TYR A 213 -6.42 -8.27 -0.42
CA TYR A 213 -7.39 -9.37 -0.42
C TYR A 213 -7.54 -10.01 0.97
N ILE A 214 -6.44 -10.22 1.70
CA ILE A 214 -6.46 -10.73 3.07
C ILE A 214 -7.06 -9.68 4.03
N HIS A 215 -6.80 -8.40 3.77
CA HIS A 215 -7.28 -7.25 4.54
C HIS A 215 -7.02 -7.43 6.05
N PRO A 216 -5.76 -7.64 6.49
CA PRO A 216 -5.47 -8.21 7.81
C PRO A 216 -5.72 -7.29 9.01
N PHE A 217 -5.94 -5.98 8.80
CA PHE A 217 -6.20 -5.00 9.85
C PHE A 217 -7.65 -4.49 9.84
N PRO A 218 -8.16 -3.93 10.95
CA PRO A 218 -9.45 -3.22 10.96
C PRO A 218 -9.54 -2.00 10.04
N ASP A 219 -8.43 -1.26 9.86
CA ASP A 219 -8.29 -0.17 8.88
C ASP A 219 -6.81 -0.06 8.45
N GLY A 220 -6.49 0.79 7.47
CA GLY A 220 -5.13 1.08 7.02
C GLY A 220 -4.57 0.10 5.98
N ASN A 221 -5.33 -0.93 5.59
CA ASN A 221 -4.86 -2.00 4.70
C ASN A 221 -4.29 -1.50 3.37
N GLY A 222 -4.98 -0.57 2.69
CA GLY A 222 -4.50 0.05 1.44
C GLY A 222 -3.21 0.86 1.63
N ARG A 223 -3.12 1.62 2.73
CA ARG A 223 -1.95 2.42 3.09
C ARG A 223 -0.75 1.54 3.44
N VAL A 224 -0.94 0.48 4.22
CA VAL A 224 0.11 -0.50 4.57
C VAL A 224 0.58 -1.28 3.34
N SER A 225 -0.32 -1.72 2.46
CA SER A 225 0.08 -2.42 1.23
C SER A 225 0.83 -1.50 0.26
N ARG A 226 0.48 -0.21 0.19
CA ARG A 226 1.26 0.80 -0.58
C ARG A 226 2.63 1.04 0.05
N LEU A 227 2.77 1.06 1.38
CA LEU A 227 4.05 1.23 2.08
C LEU A 227 4.94 -0.03 2.07
N MET A 228 4.38 -1.22 1.89
CA MET A 228 5.13 -2.47 1.71
C MET A 228 5.92 -2.49 0.39
N SER A 229 5.38 -1.89 -0.68
CA SER A 229 5.91 -2.00 -2.04
C SER A 229 7.27 -1.30 -2.28
N PRO A 230 7.53 -0.05 -1.81
CA PRO A 230 8.80 0.65 -2.06
C PRO A 230 10.04 -0.11 -1.57
N GLY A 231 10.00 -0.64 -0.35
CA GLY A 231 11.16 -1.31 0.25
C GLY A 231 11.57 -2.61 -0.46
N ALA A 232 10.65 -3.26 -1.15
CA ALA A 232 10.94 -4.49 -1.90
C ALA A 232 11.77 -4.23 -3.18
N HIS A 233 11.72 -3.02 -3.73
CA HIS A 233 12.49 -2.61 -4.92
C HIS A 233 13.93 -2.22 -4.56
N ARG A 234 14.79 -3.22 -4.37
CA ARG A 234 16.24 -3.01 -4.21
C ARG A 234 16.88 -2.72 -5.58
N PRO A 235 17.39 -1.51 -5.87
CA PRO A 235 18.25 -1.28 -7.03
C PRO A 235 19.61 -1.94 -6.78
N ALA A 236 19.71 -3.24 -7.07
CA ALA A 236 20.99 -3.94 -7.04
C ALA A 236 21.93 -3.30 -8.07
N ARG A 237 23.16 -2.97 -7.63
CA ARG A 237 24.20 -2.22 -8.38
C ARG A 237 24.16 -2.50 -9.88
N VAL A 238 24.15 -1.42 -10.66
CA VAL A 238 24.27 -1.46 -12.12
C VAL A 238 25.71 -1.11 -12.48
N GLU A 239 26.45 -2.11 -12.93
CA GLU A 239 27.52 -1.88 -13.90
C GLU A 239 26.85 -1.49 -15.23
N ARG A 240 27.20 -0.34 -15.81
CA ARG A 240 26.69 0.16 -17.11
C ARG A 240 27.33 -0.68 -18.25
N PRO A 241 26.72 -0.88 -19.46
CA PRO A 241 25.92 0.11 -20.22
C PRO A 241 24.67 -0.52 -20.92
N ASP A 242 23.95 0.08 -21.90
CA ASP A 242 24.03 1.41 -22.53
C ASP A 242 22.64 2.09 -22.73
N ARG A 243 22.13 2.21 -23.98
CA ARG A 243 20.94 2.99 -24.39
C ARG A 243 20.17 2.36 -25.56
N GLN A 244 18.90 2.80 -25.70
CA GLN A 244 17.94 2.73 -26.84
C GLN A 244 16.74 1.77 -26.59
N ARG A 245 15.46 2.08 -26.88
CA ARG A 245 14.78 3.17 -27.66
C ARG A 245 13.35 3.48 -27.13
N ASN A 246 12.77 4.58 -27.64
CA ASN A 246 11.35 4.98 -27.84
C ASN A 246 10.32 3.83 -28.03
N ALA A 247 8.97 3.99 -27.94
CA ALA A 247 8.01 4.96 -27.33
C ALA A 247 6.55 4.57 -27.74
N CYS A 248 5.50 5.15 -27.11
CA CYS A 248 4.07 5.21 -27.55
C CYS A 248 3.22 3.89 -27.44
N LEU A 249 1.87 3.85 -27.34
CA LEU A 249 0.75 4.84 -27.20
C LEU A 249 -0.62 4.11 -27.00
N GLY A 250 -1.60 4.73 -26.30
CA GLY A 250 -3.05 4.76 -26.65
C GLY A 250 -4.08 3.98 -25.80
N ASP A 251 -4.56 4.59 -24.71
CA ASP A 251 -5.96 4.75 -24.21
C ASP A 251 -7.06 3.65 -24.37
N ALA A 252 -7.83 3.35 -23.29
CA ALA A 252 -9.31 3.57 -23.21
C ALA A 252 -10.02 3.01 -21.94
N GLU A 253 -11.02 3.77 -21.47
CA GLU A 253 -11.96 3.67 -20.32
C GLU A 253 -12.90 2.42 -20.30
N GLY A 254 -13.61 2.00 -19.22
CA GLY A 254 -13.72 2.44 -17.81
C GLY A 254 -15.00 1.89 -17.09
N ALA A 255 -15.26 2.29 -15.81
CA ALA A 255 -16.55 2.43 -15.07
C ALA A 255 -16.87 1.55 -13.82
N GLY A 256 -16.93 2.18 -12.62
CA GLY A 256 -18.12 2.08 -11.71
C GLY A 256 -17.93 2.01 -10.16
N VAL A 257 -18.47 3.00 -9.44
CA VAL A 257 -18.39 3.23 -7.96
C VAL A 257 -19.23 2.27 -7.07
N ALA A 258 -18.75 1.94 -5.86
CA ALA A 258 -19.57 1.76 -4.65
C ALA A 258 -18.75 2.02 -3.35
N GLU A 259 -19.42 2.50 -2.28
CA GLU A 259 -18.82 3.16 -1.11
C GLU A 259 -18.12 2.25 -0.06
N VAL A 260 -17.25 2.88 0.76
CA VAL A 260 -16.49 2.28 1.88
C VAL A 260 -16.91 2.95 3.21
N PRO A 261 -16.93 2.25 4.37
CA PRO A 261 -17.36 2.83 5.64
C PRO A 261 -16.48 3.99 6.12
N LYS A 262 -17.10 5.08 6.57
CA LYS A 262 -16.44 6.32 7.02
C LYS A 262 -16.22 6.35 8.54
N ARG A 263 -15.12 6.97 8.97
CA ARG A 263 -14.80 7.23 10.39
C ARG A 263 -15.58 8.43 10.92
N CYS A 264 -15.88 8.46 12.23
CA CYS A 264 -16.79 9.46 12.84
C CYS A 264 -16.27 10.90 12.96
N ALA A 265 -15.15 11.27 12.33
CA ALA A 265 -14.51 12.58 12.51
C ALA A 265 -14.87 13.59 11.40
N GLY A 266 -16.09 14.11 11.43
CA GLY A 266 -16.42 15.41 10.83
C GLY A 266 -16.63 15.46 9.31
N ASP A 267 -17.48 14.59 8.76
CA ASP A 267 -17.86 14.66 7.35
C ASP A 267 -19.14 15.47 7.11
N SER A 268 -19.03 16.54 6.31
CA SER A 268 -20.17 17.24 5.70
C SER A 268 -19.91 17.60 4.23
N VAL A 269 -19.30 16.68 3.48
CA VAL A 269 -19.37 16.66 2.02
C VAL A 269 -19.71 15.24 1.56
N SER A 270 -20.78 15.11 0.77
CA SER A 270 -21.11 13.88 0.07
C SER A 270 -20.10 13.65 -1.06
N SER A 271 -19.46 12.48 -1.10
CA SER A 271 -18.40 12.18 -2.06
C SER A 271 -18.41 10.70 -2.46
N THR A 272 -19.37 10.34 -3.32
CA THR A 272 -19.25 9.14 -4.15
C THR A 272 -18.04 9.28 -5.08
N VAL A 273 -16.99 8.48 -4.89
CA VAL A 273 -15.82 8.44 -5.79
C VAL A 273 -15.50 7.00 -6.15
N SER A 274 -15.27 6.79 -7.45
CA SER A 274 -15.16 5.48 -8.09
C SER A 274 -13.84 4.77 -7.77
N ALA A 275 -13.93 3.46 -7.55
CA ALA A 275 -12.77 2.58 -7.63
C ALA A 275 -12.59 2.11 -9.08
N ASP A 276 -12.34 3.05 -10.00
CA ASP A 276 -11.92 2.76 -11.37
C ASP A 276 -10.45 2.34 -11.36
N ILE A 277 -10.22 1.05 -11.08
CA ILE A 277 -8.95 0.38 -11.31
C ILE A 277 -9.01 -0.19 -12.73
N ASP A 278 -8.64 0.63 -13.73
CA ASP A 278 -8.09 0.23 -15.04
C ASP A 278 -8.04 1.45 -15.99
N SER A 279 -7.03 2.34 -15.84
CA SER A 279 -6.66 3.32 -16.88
C SER A 279 -5.33 4.04 -16.62
N GLU A 280 -4.20 3.32 -16.68
CA GLU A 280 -2.90 3.97 -16.99
C GLU A 280 -1.90 2.99 -17.63
N PHE A 281 -2.31 2.32 -18.72
CA PHE A 281 -1.41 1.80 -19.77
C PHE A 281 -2.18 1.49 -21.07
N GLY A 282 -2.45 2.55 -21.82
CA GLY A 282 -2.22 2.56 -23.26
C GLY A 282 -1.36 3.76 -23.59
#